data_AF-A0A2E2WUR6-F1
#
_entry.id   AF-A0A2E2WUR6-F1
#
_cell.length_a   1.000
_cell.length_b   1.000
_cell.length_c   1.000
_cell.angle_alpha   90.00
_cell.angle_beta   90.00
_cell.angle_gamma   90.00
#
_symmetry.space_group_name_H-M   'P 1'
#
loop_
_entity.id
_entity.type
_entity.pdbx_description
1 polymer ?
#
loop_
_entity_poly.entity_id
_entity_poly.type
_entity_poly.pdbx_seq_one_letter_code
_entity_poly.pdbx_strand_id
1 'polypeptide(L)'
;MASKVKNLKGLEKELTISFDSKEIEPTIETKLIELSKTLDLKGFRKGKVPMNVVKGKYYEQCFNESLSEHIEQNYIKVVIDEKLNPVAPPKISMEESKDKNIYTFKAVIEVMPEIELKNIEKIKLEKPILKVKK
;
A
#
# COMPACT_ATOMS: atom_id res chain seq x y z
N MET A 1 -1.77 -5.75 14.23
CA MET A 1 -2.49 -5.12 13.10
C MET A 1 -4.00 -5.30 13.22
N ALA A 2 -4.77 -4.23 13.04
CA ALA A 2 -6.23 -4.26 12.92
C ALA A 2 -6.63 -3.58 11.60
N SER A 3 -7.44 -4.24 10.78
CA SER A 3 -7.98 -3.69 9.54
C SER A 3 -9.50 -3.56 9.64
N LYS A 4 -10.05 -2.46 9.13
CA LYS A 4 -11.48 -2.22 9.04
C LYS A 4 -11.83 -1.81 7.61
N VAL A 5 -12.66 -2.62 6.96
CA VAL A 5 -13.19 -2.33 5.62
C VAL A 5 -14.55 -1.67 5.77
N LYS A 6 -14.73 -0.51 5.14
CA LYS A 6 -16.01 0.20 5.07
C LYS A 6 -16.37 0.44 3.62
N ASN A 7 -17.56 0.01 3.22
CA ASN A 7 -18.10 0.33 1.90
C ASN A 7 -18.58 1.80 1.90
N LEU A 8 -18.11 2.58 0.93
CA LEU A 8 -18.59 3.92 0.64
C LEU A 8 -19.68 3.86 -0.44
N LYS A 9 -20.12 5.02 -0.93
CA LYS A 9 -21.12 5.10 -2.00
C LYS A 9 -20.52 4.57 -3.31
N GLY A 10 -21.25 3.70 -4.00
CA GLY A 10 -20.84 3.17 -5.31
C GLY A 10 -19.78 2.08 -5.20
N LEU A 11 -18.66 2.26 -5.91
CA LEU A 11 -17.55 1.30 -6.01
C LEU A 11 -16.39 1.63 -5.06
N GLU A 12 -16.51 2.72 -4.30
CA GLU A 12 -15.50 3.15 -3.36
C GLU A 12 -15.54 2.29 -2.08
N LYS A 13 -14.37 1.84 -1.63
CA LYS A 13 -14.15 1.22 -0.32
C LYS A 13 -13.09 2.00 0.44
N GLU A 14 -13.35 2.21 1.73
CA GLU A 14 -12.41 2.80 2.67
C GLU A 14 -11.80 1.69 3.52
N LEU A 15 -10.49 1.56 3.46
CA LEU A 15 -9.70 0.65 4.28
C LEU A 15 -9.03 1.47 5.38
N THR A 16 -9.39 1.22 6.64
CA THR A 16 -8.67 1.76 7.79
C THR A 16 -7.74 0.69 8.32
N ILE A 17 -6.44 0.95 8.33
CA ILE A 17 -5.42 0.02 8.81
C ILE A 17 -4.70 0.68 9.99
N SER A 18 -4.66 -0.02 11.12
CA SER A 18 -3.94 0.40 12.32
C SER A 18 -2.85 -0.62 12.69
N PHE A 19 -1.65 -0.14 12.97
CA PHE A 19 -0.52 -0.96 13.40
C PHE A 19 0.29 -0.28 14.51
N ASP A 20 1.08 -1.06 15.24
CA ASP A 20 1.87 -0.58 16.39
C ASP A 20 3.24 -0.04 15.92
N SER A 21 3.74 1.01 16.57
CA SER A 21 5.04 1.60 16.27
C SER A 21 6.20 0.61 16.39
N LYS A 22 6.08 -0.40 17.27
CA LYS A 22 7.07 -1.47 17.45
C LYS A 22 7.25 -2.35 16.22
N GLU A 23 6.25 -2.43 15.34
CA GLU A 23 6.34 -3.23 14.11
C GLU A 23 7.30 -2.60 13.09
N ILE A 24 7.57 -1.30 13.18
CA ILE A 24 8.46 -0.56 12.27
C ILE A 24 9.91 -0.49 12.76
N GLU A 25 10.13 -0.44 14.08
CA GLU A 25 11.47 -0.37 14.70
C GLU A 25 12.51 -1.33 14.09
N PRO A 26 12.23 -2.65 13.88
CA PRO A 26 13.22 -3.56 13.31
C PRO A 26 13.58 -3.23 11.84
N THR A 27 12.61 -2.73 11.06
CA THR A 27 12.84 -2.31 9.67
C THR A 27 13.75 -1.08 9.63
N ILE A 28 13.53 -0.12 10.53
CA ILE A 28 14.38 1.08 10.66
C ILE A 28 15.80 0.69 11.03
N GLU A 29 15.97 -0.19 12.03
CA GLU A 29 17.28 -0.64 12.47
C GLU A 29 18.05 -1.33 11.33
N THR A 30 17.37 -2.19 10.58
CA THR A 30 17.95 -2.87 9.42
C THR A 30 18.44 -1.87 8.37
N LYS A 31 17.61 -0.88 7.99
CA LYS A 31 18.00 0.17 7.03
C LYS A 31 19.15 1.04 7.53
N LEU A 32 19.18 1.38 8.82
CA LEU A 32 20.28 2.13 9.42
C LEU A 32 21.60 1.35 9.37
N ILE A 33 21.56 0.04 9.59
CA ILE A 33 22.74 -0.83 9.47
C ILE A 33 23.23 -0.88 8.03
N GLU A 34 22.33 -1.01 7.05
CA GLU A 34 22.69 -1.03 5.63
C GLU A 34 23.30 0.29 5.17
N LEU A 35 22.68 1.41 5.56
CA LEU A 35 23.23 2.75 5.31
C LEU A 35 24.60 2.93 5.96
N SER A 36 24.80 2.45 7.19
CA SER A 36 26.09 2.57 7.86
C SER A 36 27.26 1.95 7.08
N LYS A 37 26.99 0.90 6.27
CA LYS A 37 27.99 0.20 5.45
C LYS A 37 28.34 0.96 4.16
N THR A 38 27.40 1.71 3.60
CA THR A 38 27.54 2.39 2.31
C THR A 38 27.93 3.85 2.45
N LEU A 39 27.58 4.48 3.58
CA LEU A 39 27.79 5.90 3.85
C LEU A 39 29.28 6.28 3.83
N ASP A 40 29.54 7.40 3.15
CA ASP A 40 30.80 8.14 3.20
C ASP A 40 30.52 9.47 3.90
N LEU A 41 31.04 9.61 5.13
CA LEU A 41 30.86 10.79 5.96
C LEU A 41 32.23 11.35 6.32
N LYS A 42 32.40 12.66 6.12
CA LYS A 42 33.64 13.39 6.41
C LYS A 42 34.10 13.11 7.85
N GLY A 43 35.29 12.55 8.00
CA GLY A 43 35.89 12.18 9.29
C GLY A 43 35.83 10.69 9.62
N PHE A 44 35.06 9.89 8.89
CA PHE A 44 34.97 8.44 9.09
C PHE A 44 35.35 7.69 7.81
N ARG A 45 36.07 6.58 7.96
CA ARG A 45 36.31 5.67 6.83
C ARG A 45 34.97 5.10 6.38
N LYS A 46 34.74 5.07 5.05
CA LYS A 46 33.55 4.45 4.44
C LYS A 46 33.18 3.13 5.12
N GLY A 47 31.93 2.99 5.53
CA GLY A 47 31.40 1.79 6.18
C GLY A 47 31.76 1.61 7.66
N LYS A 48 32.49 2.56 8.28
CA LYS A 48 32.90 2.53 9.69
C LYS A 48 32.41 3.75 10.46
N VAL A 49 31.24 4.26 10.11
CA VAL A 49 30.58 5.33 10.85
C VAL A 49 29.86 4.74 12.07
N PRO A 50 30.05 5.29 13.29
CA PRO A 50 29.30 4.86 14.47
C PRO A 50 27.79 5.03 14.29
N MET A 51 27.03 4.05 14.76
CA MET A 51 25.57 4.00 14.60
C MET A 51 24.86 5.20 15.23
N ASN A 52 25.39 5.75 16.33
CA ASN A 52 24.85 6.96 16.97
C ASN A 52 24.83 8.18 16.03
N VAL A 53 25.87 8.34 15.20
CA VAL A 53 25.98 9.46 14.27
C VAL A 53 25.05 9.26 13.08
N VAL A 54 24.96 8.02 12.58
CA VAL A 54 24.04 7.67 11.48
C VAL A 54 22.59 7.86 11.92
N LYS A 55 22.22 7.37 13.10
CA LYS A 55 20.88 7.53 13.67
C LYS A 55 20.54 9.01 13.83
N GLY A 56 21.42 9.83 14.40
CA GLY A 56 21.16 11.26 14.56
C GLY A 56 20.86 12.02 13.26
N LYS A 57 21.43 11.59 12.12
CA LYS A 57 21.24 12.27 10.82
C LYS A 57 20.17 11.64 9.94
N TYR A 58 20.07 10.31 9.93
CA TYR A 58 19.29 9.56 8.94
C TYR A 58 18.07 8.86 9.54
N TYR A 59 17.82 8.97 10.85
CA TYR A 59 16.68 8.32 11.48
C TYR A 59 15.34 8.74 10.86
N GLU A 60 15.08 10.03 10.71
CA GLU A 60 13.84 10.55 10.11
C GLU A 60 13.65 10.05 8.67
N GLN A 61 14.73 9.99 7.89
CA GLN A 61 14.67 9.48 6.52
C GLN A 61 14.32 7.99 6.50
N CYS A 62 15.02 7.18 7.30
CA CYS A 62 14.77 5.75 7.39
C CYS A 62 13.38 5.45 7.96
N PHE A 63 12.92 6.27 8.90
CA PHE A 63 11.60 6.19 9.49
C PHE A 63 10.52 6.40 8.42
N ASN A 64 10.58 7.50 7.67
CA ASN A 64 9.58 7.82 6.63
C ASN A 64 9.58 6.77 5.51
N GLU A 65 10.75 6.25 5.14
CA GLU A 65 10.87 5.21 4.11
C GLU A 65 10.31 3.87 4.61
N SER A 66 10.67 3.45 5.83
CA SER A 66 10.14 2.22 6.44
C SER A 66 8.64 2.31 6.67
N LEU A 67 8.14 3.49 7.04
CA LEU A 67 6.73 3.77 7.23
C LEU A 67 5.96 3.60 5.91
N SER A 68 6.46 4.19 4.83
CA SER A 68 5.84 4.09 3.49
C SER A 68 5.78 2.64 3.01
N GLU A 69 6.88 1.91 3.18
CA GLU A 69 6.98 0.50 2.81
C GLU A 69 6.02 -0.38 3.65
N HIS A 70 5.93 -0.14 4.96
CA HIS A 70 4.96 -0.84 5.81
C HIS A 70 3.52 -0.58 5.41
N ILE A 71 3.17 0.67 5.08
CA ILE A 71 1.82 1.01 4.61
C ILE A 71 1.50 0.24 3.33
N GLU A 72 2.41 0.22 2.37
CA GLU A 72 2.23 -0.49 1.10
C GLU A 72 2.07 -2.00 1.31
N GLN A 73 2.96 -2.60 2.10
CA GLN A 73 2.90 -4.04 2.41
C GLN A 73 1.60 -4.42 3.13
N ASN A 74 1.18 -3.61 4.11
CA ASN A 74 -0.06 -3.86 4.85
C ASN A 74 -1.30 -3.66 3.99
N TYR A 75 -1.29 -2.67 3.10
CA TYR A 75 -2.33 -2.46 2.11
C TYR A 75 -2.47 -3.68 1.19
N ILE A 76 -1.37 -4.17 0.61
CA ILE A 76 -1.36 -5.34 -0.27
C ILE A 76 -1.91 -6.57 0.45
N LYS A 77 -1.48 -6.82 1.71
CA LYS A 77 -2.00 -7.93 2.52
C LYS A 77 -3.51 -7.87 2.69
N VAL A 78 -4.04 -6.70 3.08
CA VAL A 78 -5.50 -6.52 3.28
C VAL A 78 -6.26 -6.69 1.97
N VAL A 79 -5.74 -6.18 0.86
CA VAL A 79 -6.36 -6.33 -0.47
C VAL A 79 -6.43 -7.81 -0.87
N ILE A 80 -5.37 -8.58 -0.63
CA ILE A 80 -5.33 -10.02 -0.92
C ILE A 80 -6.28 -10.80 -0.01
N ASP A 81 -6.25 -10.53 1.30
CA ASP A 81 -7.10 -11.23 2.29
C ASP A 81 -8.58 -11.00 2.01
N GLU A 82 -8.96 -9.78 1.64
CA GLU A 82 -10.33 -9.37 1.31
C GLU A 82 -10.70 -9.63 -0.17
N LYS A 83 -9.77 -10.19 -0.96
CA LYS A 83 -9.92 -10.46 -2.41
C LYS A 83 -10.44 -9.25 -3.19
N LEU A 84 -9.95 -8.06 -2.84
CA LEU A 84 -10.34 -6.83 -3.50
C LEU A 84 -9.55 -6.67 -4.78
N ASN A 85 -10.22 -6.29 -5.86
CA ASN A 85 -9.59 -5.97 -7.14
C ASN A 85 -9.66 -4.44 -7.36
N PRO A 86 -8.70 -3.67 -6.81
CA PRO A 86 -8.66 -2.23 -7.01
C PRO A 86 -8.31 -1.90 -8.46
N VAL A 87 -9.02 -0.92 -9.04
CA VAL A 87 -8.83 -0.50 -10.44
C VAL A 87 -7.84 0.67 -10.55
N ALA A 88 -7.63 1.38 -9.44
CA ALA A 88 -6.75 2.53 -9.34
C ALA A 88 -5.82 2.40 -8.13
N PRO A 89 -4.65 3.07 -8.14
CA PRO A 89 -3.80 3.15 -6.94
C PRO A 89 -4.58 3.79 -5.78
N PRO A 90 -4.38 3.31 -4.54
CA PRO A 90 -5.10 3.83 -3.38
C PRO A 90 -4.76 5.29 -3.10
N LYS A 91 -5.75 6.07 -2.71
CA LYS A 91 -5.52 7.37 -2.07
C LYS A 91 -5.27 7.14 -0.58
N ILE A 92 -4.00 7.22 -0.19
CA ILE A 92 -3.57 7.01 1.20
C ILE A 92 -3.55 8.36 1.90
N SER A 93 -4.23 8.43 3.05
CA SER A 93 -4.18 9.56 3.97
C SER A 93 -3.80 9.06 5.36
N MET A 94 -2.83 9.72 5.99
CA MET A 94 -2.46 9.45 7.37
C MET A 94 -3.46 10.17 8.29
N GLU A 95 -4.05 9.43 9.23
CA GLU A 95 -4.86 10.04 10.27
C GLU A 95 -3.94 10.35 11.46
N GLU A 96 -4.06 11.54 12.03
CA GLU A 96 -3.37 11.87 13.28
C GLU A 96 -3.85 10.92 14.37
N SER A 97 -2.98 10.00 14.75
CA SER A 97 -3.27 9.11 15.85
C SER A 97 -3.20 9.86 17.17
N LYS A 98 -4.22 9.67 18.01
CA LYS A 98 -4.24 10.20 19.39
C LYS A 98 -3.21 9.50 20.28
N ASP A 99 -2.85 8.27 19.94
CA ASP A 99 -1.87 7.47 20.65
C ASP A 99 -0.53 7.53 19.92
N LYS A 100 0.53 7.96 20.61
CA LYS A 100 1.89 8.05 20.07
C LYS A 100 2.47 6.73 19.58
N ASN A 101 1.84 5.61 19.92
CA ASN A 101 2.33 4.26 19.65
C ASN A 101 1.53 3.51 18.58
N ILE A 102 0.41 4.05 18.11
CA ILE A 102 -0.40 3.40 17.07
C ILE A 102 -0.42 4.33 15.86
N TYR A 103 -0.07 3.83 14.69
CA TYR A 103 -0.27 4.57 13.46
C TYR A 103 -1.52 4.06 12.76
N THR A 104 -2.37 5.00 12.32
CA THR A 104 -3.62 4.68 11.61
C THR A 104 -3.62 5.36 10.25
N PHE A 105 -3.90 4.58 9.21
CA PHE A 105 -3.96 5.04 7.83
C PHE A 105 -5.30 4.70 7.22
N LYS A 106 -5.79 5.62 6.38
CA LYS A 106 -6.98 5.42 5.56
C LYS A 106 -6.55 5.32 4.11
N ALA A 107 -6.88 4.20 3.47
CA ALA A 107 -6.72 4.00 2.04
C ALA A 107 -8.11 3.94 1.39
N VAL A 108 -8.39 4.90 0.52
CA VAL A 108 -9.62 4.91 -0.29
C VAL A 108 -9.29 4.27 -1.64
N ILE A 109 -10.06 3.24 -2.00
CA ILE A 109 -9.90 2.48 -3.25
C ILE A 109 -11.21 2.38 -4.00
N GLU A 110 -11.13 2.28 -5.32
CA GLU A 110 -12.26 1.93 -6.18
C GLU A 110 -12.12 0.48 -6.63
N VAL A 111 -13.13 -0.34 -6.35
CA VAL A 111 -13.12 -1.79 -6.61
C VAL A 111 -13.97 -2.10 -7.84
N MET A 112 -13.47 -3.00 -8.68
CA MET A 112 -14.24 -3.46 -9.84
C MET A 112 -15.52 -4.19 -9.38
N PRO A 113 -16.70 -3.87 -9.95
CA PRO A 113 -17.91 -4.60 -9.62
C PRO A 113 -17.83 -6.04 -10.09
N GLU A 114 -18.43 -6.95 -9.33
CA GLU A 114 -18.73 -8.29 -9.83
C GLU A 114 -19.88 -8.19 -10.83
N ILE A 115 -19.59 -8.47 -12.11
CA ILE A 115 -20.58 -8.48 -13.18
C ILE A 115 -21.15 -9.89 -13.29
N GLU A 116 -22.39 -10.07 -12.85
CA GLU A 116 -23.16 -11.28 -13.17
C GLU A 116 -23.83 -11.12 -14.53
N LEU A 117 -23.43 -11.96 -15.50
CA LEU A 117 -24.06 -12.00 -16.81
C LEU A 117 -25.49 -12.52 -16.68
N LYS A 118 -26.48 -11.65 -16.91
CA LYS A 118 -27.87 -12.07 -17.05
C LYS A 118 -28.04 -12.92 -18.31
N ASN A 119 -28.99 -13.85 -18.25
CA ASN A 119 -29.17 -14.95 -19.19
C ASN A 119 -29.04 -14.54 -20.68
N ILE A 120 -27.91 -14.94 -21.27
CA ILE A 120 -27.44 -14.60 -22.63
C ILE A 120 -28.20 -15.42 -23.70
N GLU A 121 -28.87 -16.50 -23.29
CA GLU A 121 -29.58 -17.43 -24.18
C GLU A 121 -30.78 -16.81 -24.90
N LYS A 122 -31.29 -15.67 -24.42
CA LYS A 122 -32.41 -14.95 -25.05
C LYS A 122 -31.98 -14.05 -26.21
N ILE A 123 -30.68 -13.87 -26.44
CA ILE A 123 -30.18 -12.98 -27.49
C ILE A 123 -30.23 -13.73 -28.82
N LYS A 124 -31.24 -13.43 -29.65
CA LYS A 124 -31.33 -13.93 -31.03
C LYS A 124 -30.39 -13.13 -31.92
N LEU A 125 -29.41 -13.79 -32.54
CA LEU A 125 -28.50 -13.20 -33.51
C LEU A 125 -28.99 -13.54 -34.93
N GLU A 126 -29.39 -12.53 -35.70
CA GLU A 126 -29.66 -12.71 -37.14
C GLU A 126 -28.39 -12.40 -37.93
N LYS A 127 -27.89 -13.38 -38.67
CA LYS A 127 -26.72 -13.22 -39.55
C LYS A 127 -27.20 -12.93 -40.99
N PRO A 128 -27.19 -11.68 -41.47
CA PRO A 128 -27.61 -11.37 -42.83
C PRO A 128 -26.59 -11.93 -43.82
N ILE A 129 -27.07 -12.73 -44.77
CA ILE A 129 -26.27 -13.25 -45.88
C ILE A 129 -26.50 -12.32 -47.08
N LEU A 130 -25.61 -11.35 -47.29
CA LEU A 130 -25.67 -10.45 -48.43
C LEU A 130 -24.96 -11.10 -49.63
N LYS A 131 -25.71 -11.40 -50.69
CA LYS A 131 -25.14 -11.78 -51.99
C LYS A 131 -24.83 -10.50 -52.78
N VAL A 132 -23.54 -10.24 -53.00
CA VAL A 132 -23.08 -9.18 -53.90
C VAL A 132 -23.39 -9.62 -55.33
N LYS A 133 -24.30 -8.89 -56.00
CA LYS A 133 -24.58 -9.11 -57.43
C LYS A 133 -23.47 -8.45 -58.26
N LYS A 134 -22.95 -9.24 -59.20
CA LYS A 134 -21.98 -8.85 -60.23
C LYS A 134 -22.64 -8.00 -61.31
#